data_AF-A0A382PIZ2-F1
#
_entry.id   AF-A0A382PIZ2-F1
#
_cell.length_a   1.000
_cell.length_b   1.000
_cell.length_c   1.000
_cell.angle_alpha   90.00
_cell.angle_beta   90.00
_cell.angle_gamma   90.00
#
_symmetry.space_group_name_H-M   'P 1'
#
loop_
_entity.id
_entity.type
_entity.pdbx_description
1 polymer ?
#
loop_
_entity_poly.entity_id
_entity_poly.type
_entity_poly.pdbx_seq_one_letter_code
_entity_poly.pdbx_strand_id
1 'polypeptide(L)'
;PAVLDENSVWLVIGDELGTQDDLVWLLFEYNEGTGVYINPANFTMGSSYWLYQRVGDNLSVATPAGETGNMSGTTLNIKPGWNLIGFPYPFSVYLDLDQTQFYGPITYGLAGEEWSSVVTELDPWNGYAVYNRTASDLNITLDPTASSGGGLARTIDDEEGWLMTLQVRADEYQDRFNTIGALSGAHDDRDWHDNPEITAPGRSVSLFFQLPDEEQKDPVTSDIRALDNDLKLWDARIRNTDLVSALTVSWHSEQALPVGHTVQLVDLNTRTVVDMVLKDHLELGLVGSRYDRRLQVVAGDPVQVALAVDEILAAIPEELSLDGNYPNPFNPVTTIRFGLPEP
;
A
#
# COMPACT_ATOMS: atom_id res chain seq x y z
N PRO A 1 -15.53 -24.24 -0.38
CA PRO A 1 -15.84 -23.29 -1.47
C PRO A 1 -16.95 -23.81 -2.38
N ALA A 2 -17.89 -22.95 -2.78
CA ALA A 2 -18.89 -23.31 -3.77
C ALA A 2 -18.24 -23.44 -5.17
N VAL A 3 -18.70 -24.41 -5.95
CA VAL A 3 -18.30 -24.62 -7.35
C VAL A 3 -19.56 -24.39 -8.19
N LEU A 4 -19.60 -23.27 -8.90
CA LEU A 4 -20.76 -22.92 -9.74
C LEU A 4 -20.72 -23.71 -11.04
N ASP A 5 -21.89 -24.16 -11.50
CA ASP A 5 -22.05 -24.79 -12.82
C ASP A 5 -21.78 -23.78 -13.95
N GLU A 6 -22.19 -22.53 -13.72
CA GLU A 6 -21.98 -21.37 -14.59
C GLU A 6 -21.34 -20.24 -13.78
N ASN A 7 -20.13 -19.82 -14.14
CA ASN A 7 -19.33 -18.86 -13.38
C ASN A 7 -19.13 -17.51 -14.09
N SER A 8 -19.83 -17.25 -15.19
CA SER A 8 -19.72 -15.96 -15.88
C SER A 8 -20.22 -14.82 -14.99
N VAL A 9 -19.53 -13.68 -14.99
CA VAL A 9 -19.90 -12.51 -14.17
C VAL A 9 -21.33 -12.07 -14.44
N TRP A 10 -21.76 -12.14 -15.70
CA TRP A 10 -23.13 -11.80 -16.09
C TRP A 10 -24.18 -12.67 -15.41
N LEU A 11 -23.99 -13.99 -15.35
CA LEU A 11 -24.98 -14.91 -14.76
C LEU A 11 -24.95 -14.95 -13.23
N VAL A 12 -23.86 -14.49 -12.61
CA VAL A 12 -23.67 -14.58 -11.17
C VAL A 12 -24.08 -13.30 -10.44
N ILE A 13 -23.80 -12.13 -11.02
CA ILE A 13 -24.13 -10.82 -10.43
C ILE A 13 -24.65 -9.79 -11.46
N GLY A 14 -24.37 -10.00 -12.74
CA GLY A 14 -24.65 -8.99 -13.78
C GLY A 14 -26.11 -8.93 -14.21
N ASP A 15 -26.89 -9.99 -14.00
CA ASP A 15 -28.32 -9.99 -14.26
C ASP A 15 -29.10 -9.15 -13.24
N GLU A 16 -28.60 -9.01 -12.01
CA GLU A 16 -29.12 -8.02 -11.05
C GLU A 16 -28.50 -6.62 -11.21
N LEU A 17 -27.18 -6.53 -11.44
CA LEU A 17 -26.48 -5.25 -11.54
C LEU A 17 -26.63 -4.54 -12.90
N GLY A 18 -27.06 -5.28 -13.93
CA GLY A 18 -27.16 -4.79 -15.30
C GLY A 18 -25.82 -4.66 -15.99
N THR A 19 -25.75 -3.87 -17.06
CA THR A 19 -24.50 -3.61 -17.78
C THR A 19 -23.54 -2.80 -16.92
N GLN A 20 -22.26 -3.19 -16.90
CA GLN A 20 -21.20 -2.46 -16.19
C GLN A 20 -21.05 -1.04 -16.71
N ASP A 21 -20.81 -0.12 -15.77
CA ASP A 21 -20.55 1.29 -16.03
C ASP A 21 -19.64 1.82 -14.92
N ASP A 22 -18.60 2.56 -15.28
CA ASP A 22 -17.54 3.01 -14.37
C ASP A 22 -18.05 3.87 -13.20
N LEU A 23 -19.24 4.44 -13.32
CA LEU A 23 -19.86 5.27 -12.28
C LEU A 23 -20.98 4.55 -11.52
N VAL A 24 -21.45 3.40 -12.01
CA VAL A 24 -22.54 2.63 -11.42
C VAL A 24 -22.00 1.41 -10.69
N TRP A 25 -21.28 0.53 -11.38
CA TRP A 25 -20.68 -0.64 -10.75
C TRP A 25 -19.51 -1.21 -11.56
N LEU A 26 -18.51 -1.69 -10.85
CA LEU A 26 -17.29 -2.27 -11.40
C LEU A 26 -16.86 -3.49 -10.59
N LEU A 27 -16.25 -4.43 -11.28
CA LEU A 27 -15.64 -5.61 -10.70
C LEU A 27 -14.16 -5.63 -11.10
N PHE A 28 -13.29 -5.82 -10.12
CA PHE A 28 -11.85 -5.96 -10.36
C PHE A 28 -11.34 -7.30 -9.86
N GLU A 29 -10.50 -7.93 -10.68
CA GLU A 29 -9.67 -9.08 -10.34
C GLU A 29 -8.21 -8.64 -10.43
N TYR A 30 -7.38 -9.04 -9.47
CA TYR A 30 -5.95 -8.78 -9.55
C TYR A 30 -5.27 -9.83 -10.44
N ASN A 31 -4.59 -9.38 -11.48
CA ASN A 31 -3.83 -10.26 -12.35
C ASN A 31 -2.39 -10.40 -11.82
N GLU A 32 -2.13 -11.52 -11.13
CA GLU A 32 -0.85 -11.84 -10.49
C GLU A 32 0.35 -11.80 -11.45
N GLY A 33 0.15 -12.15 -12.72
CA GLY A 33 1.21 -12.17 -13.72
C GLY A 33 1.61 -10.79 -14.25
N THR A 34 0.74 -9.78 -14.11
CA THR A 34 0.99 -8.41 -14.61
C THR A 34 1.03 -7.37 -13.50
N GLY A 35 0.51 -7.68 -12.31
CA GLY A 35 0.41 -6.76 -11.18
C GLY A 35 -0.66 -5.68 -11.33
N VAL A 36 -1.66 -5.91 -12.19
CA VAL A 36 -2.69 -4.91 -12.53
C VAL A 36 -4.09 -5.47 -12.29
N TYR A 37 -5.01 -4.61 -11.85
CA TYR A 37 -6.42 -4.94 -11.76
C TYR A 37 -7.08 -4.95 -13.14
N ILE A 38 -7.80 -6.03 -13.43
CA ILE A 38 -8.53 -6.23 -14.66
C ILE A 38 -10.01 -6.45 -14.38
N ASN A 39 -10.85 -6.24 -15.39
CA ASN A 39 -12.26 -6.57 -15.31
C ASN A 39 -12.46 -8.04 -15.74
N PRO A 40 -12.84 -8.95 -14.83
CA PRO A 40 -12.94 -10.36 -15.14
C PRO A 40 -14.23 -10.68 -15.92
N ALA A 41 -14.17 -11.66 -16.82
CA ALA A 41 -15.36 -12.17 -17.51
C ALA A 41 -16.06 -13.30 -16.72
N ASN A 42 -15.31 -14.02 -15.88
CA ASN A 42 -15.79 -15.15 -15.10
C ASN A 42 -15.16 -15.13 -13.71
N PHE A 43 -15.85 -15.71 -12.73
CA PHE A 43 -15.32 -15.97 -11.40
C PHE A 43 -14.43 -17.23 -11.40
N THR A 44 -13.26 -17.11 -10.81
CA THR A 44 -12.28 -18.17 -10.63
C THR A 44 -12.30 -18.65 -9.18
N MET A 45 -12.38 -19.96 -9.00
CA MET A 45 -12.38 -20.56 -7.68
C MET A 45 -11.07 -20.25 -6.94
N GLY A 46 -11.18 -19.73 -5.71
CA GLY A 46 -10.03 -19.41 -4.86
C GLY A 46 -9.52 -17.96 -5.02
N SER A 47 -9.97 -17.23 -6.03
CA SER A 47 -9.65 -15.82 -6.24
C SER A 47 -10.58 -14.90 -5.42
N SER A 48 -10.09 -13.72 -5.07
CA SER A 48 -10.92 -12.64 -4.53
C SER A 48 -11.13 -11.53 -5.55
N TYR A 49 -12.21 -10.76 -5.34
CA TYR A 49 -12.68 -9.75 -6.27
C TYR A 49 -13.09 -8.49 -5.52
N TRP A 50 -12.81 -7.34 -6.12
CA TRP A 50 -13.28 -6.05 -5.63
C TRP A 50 -14.58 -5.67 -6.34
N LEU A 51 -15.68 -5.55 -5.60
CA LEU A 51 -16.97 -5.11 -6.15
C LEU A 51 -17.30 -3.70 -5.63
N TYR A 52 -17.34 -2.74 -6.55
CA TYR A 52 -17.91 -1.43 -6.32
C TYR A 52 -19.29 -1.38 -6.95
N GLN A 53 -20.33 -0.95 -6.23
CA GLN A 53 -21.67 -0.80 -6.80
C GLN A 53 -22.49 0.31 -6.14
N ARG A 54 -23.29 1.00 -6.95
CA ARG A 54 -24.26 2.05 -6.58
C ARG A 54 -25.67 1.76 -7.10
N VAL A 55 -25.95 0.51 -7.48
CA VAL A 55 -27.22 0.08 -8.06
C VAL A 55 -28.34 0.14 -7.00
N GLY A 56 -28.03 -0.28 -5.77
CA GLY A 56 -28.94 -0.18 -4.65
C GLY A 56 -28.35 -0.67 -3.33
N ASP A 57 -28.98 -0.26 -2.23
CA ASP A 57 -28.62 -0.75 -0.90
C ASP A 57 -29.13 -2.19 -0.70
N ASN A 58 -28.33 -3.03 -0.03
CA ASN A 58 -28.68 -4.42 0.29
C ASN A 58 -29.18 -5.23 -0.93
N LEU A 59 -28.52 -5.08 -2.08
CA LEU A 59 -28.85 -5.84 -3.27
C LEU A 59 -28.77 -7.35 -2.98
N SER A 60 -29.86 -8.06 -3.28
CA SER A 60 -29.86 -9.52 -3.21
C SER A 60 -29.29 -10.07 -4.50
N VAL A 61 -28.23 -10.86 -4.38
CA VAL A 61 -27.59 -11.57 -5.49
C VAL A 61 -27.97 -13.05 -5.40
N ALA A 62 -28.45 -13.62 -6.50
CA ALA A 62 -28.79 -15.04 -6.57
C ALA A 62 -27.85 -15.77 -7.54
N THR A 63 -26.90 -16.52 -7.00
CA THR A 63 -25.97 -17.28 -7.84
C THR A 63 -26.69 -18.43 -8.57
N PRO A 64 -26.21 -18.82 -9.77
CA PRO A 64 -26.63 -20.04 -10.45
C PRO A 64 -26.45 -21.31 -9.61
N ALA A 65 -26.98 -22.42 -10.12
CA ALA A 65 -26.77 -23.73 -9.51
C ALA A 65 -25.27 -24.08 -9.41
N GLY A 66 -24.95 -24.94 -8.44
CA GLY A 66 -23.60 -25.41 -8.21
C GLY A 66 -23.53 -26.38 -7.04
N GLU A 67 -22.30 -26.76 -6.71
CA GLU A 67 -22.00 -27.70 -5.63
C GLU A 67 -21.34 -26.98 -4.45
N THR A 68 -21.71 -27.37 -3.24
CA THR A 68 -21.01 -26.90 -2.03
C THR A 68 -19.78 -27.79 -1.80
N GLY A 69 -18.60 -27.18 -1.76
CA GLY A 69 -17.37 -27.88 -1.41
C GLY A 69 -17.42 -28.49 -0.01
N ASN A 70 -16.57 -29.47 0.22
CA ASN A 70 -16.47 -30.12 1.53
C ASN A 70 -15.76 -29.21 2.56
N MET A 71 -15.77 -29.64 3.83
CA MET A 71 -15.07 -28.96 4.94
C MET A 71 -13.68 -29.56 5.21
N SER A 72 -13.04 -30.23 4.23
CA SER A 72 -11.74 -30.90 4.46
C SER A 72 -10.53 -29.96 4.40
N GLY A 73 -10.77 -28.64 4.37
CA GLY A 73 -9.74 -27.66 4.09
C GLY A 73 -9.52 -27.44 2.60
N THR A 74 -9.00 -26.25 2.25
CA THR A 74 -8.66 -25.87 0.87
C THR A 74 -7.19 -25.47 0.81
N THR A 75 -6.39 -26.15 -0.01
CA THR A 75 -5.00 -25.75 -0.25
C THR A 75 -4.95 -24.80 -1.44
N LEU A 76 -4.32 -23.64 -1.22
CA LEU A 76 -4.08 -22.60 -2.20
C LEU A 76 -2.60 -22.60 -2.57
N ASN A 77 -2.32 -22.46 -3.87
CA ASN A 77 -0.96 -22.32 -4.39
C ASN A 77 -0.67 -20.83 -4.60
N ILE A 78 0.32 -20.30 -3.89
CA ILE A 78 0.66 -18.89 -3.85
C ILE A 78 1.92 -18.67 -4.68
N LYS A 79 1.77 -17.97 -5.81
CA LYS A 79 2.88 -17.62 -6.71
C LYS A 79 3.81 -16.59 -6.07
N PRO A 80 5.08 -16.50 -6.48
CA PRO A 80 5.95 -15.37 -6.11
C PRO A 80 5.24 -14.03 -6.36
N GLY A 81 5.31 -13.11 -5.40
CA GLY A 81 4.61 -11.82 -5.48
C GLY A 81 3.21 -11.81 -4.86
N TRP A 82 2.41 -10.81 -5.21
CA TRP A 82 1.04 -10.62 -4.71
C TRP A 82 0.07 -11.63 -5.29
N ASN A 83 -0.75 -12.23 -4.42
CA ASN A 83 -1.85 -13.13 -4.77
C ASN A 83 -3.10 -12.67 -4.02
N LEU A 84 -4.24 -12.61 -4.71
CA LEU A 84 -5.53 -12.23 -4.11
C LEU A 84 -6.40 -13.46 -3.96
N ILE A 85 -6.54 -13.90 -2.71
CA ILE A 85 -7.21 -15.14 -2.34
C ILE A 85 -8.60 -14.87 -1.75
N GLY A 86 -9.58 -15.68 -2.16
CA GLY A 86 -10.94 -15.64 -1.64
C GLY A 86 -11.09 -16.57 -0.43
N PHE A 87 -11.70 -16.06 0.64
CA PHE A 87 -12.02 -16.87 1.82
C PHE A 87 -13.41 -17.50 1.72
N PRO A 88 -13.54 -18.83 1.67
CA PRO A 88 -14.75 -19.49 1.20
C PRO A 88 -15.70 -19.97 2.31
N TYR A 89 -15.49 -19.58 3.56
CA TYR A 89 -16.27 -20.08 4.70
C TYR A 89 -17.22 -19.03 5.28
N PRO A 90 -18.41 -19.43 5.77
CA PRO A 90 -19.39 -18.54 6.41
C PRO A 90 -19.10 -18.22 7.89
N PHE A 91 -17.92 -18.57 8.38
CA PHE A 91 -17.48 -18.36 9.75
C PHE A 91 -15.99 -18.06 9.73
N SER A 92 -15.50 -17.40 10.78
CA SER A 92 -14.10 -17.00 10.86
C SER A 92 -13.17 -18.19 11.01
N VAL A 93 -12.00 -18.14 10.37
CA VAL A 93 -10.95 -19.16 10.47
C VAL A 93 -9.61 -18.49 10.72
N TYR A 94 -8.81 -19.09 11.60
CA TYR A 94 -7.45 -18.63 11.85
C TYR A 94 -6.52 -19.00 10.69
N LEU A 95 -5.75 -18.02 10.22
CA LEU A 95 -4.67 -18.19 9.27
C LEU A 95 -3.46 -17.37 9.74
N ASP A 96 -2.51 -18.04 10.37
CA ASP A 96 -1.25 -17.45 10.80
C ASP A 96 -0.14 -17.86 9.85
N LEU A 97 0.46 -16.88 9.16
CA LEU A 97 1.50 -17.09 8.16
C LEU A 97 2.87 -16.67 8.70
N ASP A 98 3.92 -17.40 8.34
CA ASP A 98 5.30 -17.00 8.59
C ASP A 98 5.63 -15.73 7.80
N GLN A 99 5.71 -14.59 8.50
CA GLN A 99 5.97 -13.27 7.89
C GLN A 99 7.37 -13.12 7.29
N THR A 100 8.27 -14.08 7.54
CA THR A 100 9.57 -14.12 6.84
C THR A 100 9.44 -14.71 5.42
N GLN A 101 8.42 -15.54 5.18
CA GLN A 101 8.12 -16.14 3.88
C GLN A 101 6.99 -15.41 3.15
N PHE A 102 6.07 -14.81 3.91
CA PHE A 102 4.89 -14.12 3.39
C PHE A 102 4.81 -12.69 3.91
N TYR A 103 3.98 -11.88 3.27
CA TYR A 103 3.40 -10.68 3.87
C TYR A 103 1.89 -10.74 3.72
N GLY A 104 1.16 -10.38 4.78
CA GLY A 104 -0.28 -10.58 4.90
C GLY A 104 -0.64 -11.83 5.71
N PRO A 105 -1.91 -12.22 5.76
CA PRO A 105 -3.04 -11.69 4.98
C PRO A 105 -3.39 -10.24 5.33
N ILE A 106 -3.66 -9.42 4.30
CA ILE A 106 -4.27 -8.09 4.43
C ILE A 106 -5.56 -8.04 3.60
N THR A 107 -6.49 -7.16 3.94
CA THR A 107 -7.76 -7.00 3.21
C THR A 107 -8.07 -5.52 3.03
N TYR A 108 -8.92 -5.18 2.06
CA TYR A 108 -9.28 -3.80 1.77
C TYR A 108 -10.76 -3.58 2.10
N GLY A 109 -11.13 -2.35 2.46
CA GLY A 109 -12.54 -1.92 2.47
C GLY A 109 -13.38 -2.32 3.69
N LEU A 110 -12.77 -2.84 4.77
CA LEU A 110 -13.51 -3.25 5.97
C LEU A 110 -14.06 -2.07 6.78
N ALA A 111 -13.28 -1.00 6.93
CA ALA A 111 -13.63 0.17 7.75
C ALA A 111 -13.58 1.50 6.98
N GLY A 112 -13.11 1.48 5.73
CA GLY A 112 -12.89 2.63 4.86
C GLY A 112 -12.16 2.20 3.58
N GLU A 113 -11.87 3.15 2.70
CA GLU A 113 -11.17 2.91 1.42
C GLU A 113 -9.66 2.82 1.66
N GLU A 114 -9.23 1.69 2.25
CA GLU A 114 -7.85 1.43 2.68
C GLU A 114 -7.55 -0.07 2.79
N TRP A 115 -6.26 -0.43 2.74
CA TRP A 115 -5.76 -1.74 3.15
C TRP A 115 -5.64 -1.85 4.67
N SER A 116 -5.86 -3.05 5.21
CA SER A 116 -5.68 -3.36 6.63
C SER A 116 -4.22 -3.63 6.98
N SER A 117 -3.91 -3.63 8.28
CA SER A 117 -2.73 -4.33 8.79
C SER A 117 -2.87 -5.84 8.56
N VAL A 118 -1.80 -6.59 8.84
CA VAL A 118 -1.85 -8.06 8.83
C VAL A 118 -2.91 -8.55 9.82
N VAL A 119 -3.72 -9.52 9.38
CA VAL A 119 -4.74 -10.19 10.20
C VAL A 119 -4.46 -11.68 10.28
N THR A 120 -4.76 -12.28 11.44
CA THR A 120 -4.59 -13.72 11.68
C THR A 120 -5.92 -14.47 11.79
N GLU A 121 -7.04 -13.75 11.78
CA GLU A 121 -8.39 -14.28 11.76
C GLU A 121 -9.10 -13.74 10.52
N LEU A 122 -9.54 -14.66 9.66
CA LEU A 122 -10.18 -14.31 8.39
C LEU A 122 -11.69 -14.23 8.58
N ASP A 123 -12.26 -13.06 8.32
CA ASP A 123 -13.70 -12.82 8.27
C ASP A 123 -14.42 -13.62 7.17
N PRO A 124 -15.66 -14.06 7.43
CA PRO A 124 -16.48 -14.81 6.48
C PRO A 124 -16.59 -14.15 5.10
N TRP A 125 -16.44 -14.95 4.05
CA TRP A 125 -16.63 -14.55 2.64
C TRP A 125 -15.74 -13.41 2.13
N ASN A 126 -14.73 -12.99 2.90
CA ASN A 126 -13.91 -11.85 2.53
C ASN A 126 -12.76 -12.22 1.58
N GLY A 127 -12.17 -11.22 0.92
CA GLY A 127 -10.97 -11.34 0.11
C GLY A 127 -9.72 -10.90 0.87
N TYR A 128 -8.60 -11.57 0.63
CA TYR A 128 -7.30 -11.23 1.22
C TYR A 128 -6.21 -11.17 0.16
N ALA A 129 -5.28 -10.24 0.33
CA ALA A 129 -4.02 -10.23 -0.39
C ALA A 129 -2.94 -10.89 0.47
N VAL A 130 -2.14 -11.75 -0.17
CA VAL A 130 -0.96 -12.40 0.42
C VAL A 130 0.19 -12.26 -0.55
N TYR A 131 1.33 -11.78 -0.08
CA TYR A 131 2.55 -11.71 -0.85
C TYR A 131 3.45 -12.90 -0.52
N ASN A 132 3.91 -13.65 -1.52
CA ASN A 132 4.96 -14.64 -1.35
C ASN A 132 6.33 -14.02 -1.62
N ARG A 133 7.19 -13.97 -0.60
CA ARG A 133 8.53 -13.37 -0.67
C ARG A 133 9.55 -14.26 -1.39
N THR A 134 9.21 -15.52 -1.66
CA THR A 134 10.15 -16.50 -2.23
C THR A 134 10.05 -16.56 -3.75
N ALA A 135 11.10 -17.07 -4.39
CA ALA A 135 11.14 -17.26 -5.85
C ALA A 135 10.35 -18.50 -6.33
N SER A 136 9.75 -19.27 -5.41
CA SER A 136 9.02 -20.51 -5.71
C SER A 136 7.59 -20.42 -5.21
N ASP A 137 6.70 -21.17 -5.86
CA ASP A 137 5.33 -21.30 -5.37
C ASP A 137 5.32 -21.94 -3.97
N LEU A 138 4.56 -21.35 -3.06
CA LEU A 138 4.31 -21.89 -1.72
C LEU A 138 2.85 -22.32 -1.61
N ASN A 139 2.54 -23.20 -0.66
CA ASN A 139 1.17 -23.63 -0.42
C ASN A 139 0.69 -23.13 0.94
N ILE A 140 -0.52 -22.56 0.96
CA ILE A 140 -1.25 -22.21 2.17
C ILE A 140 -2.46 -23.14 2.28
N THR A 141 -2.81 -23.60 3.48
CA THR A 141 -4.03 -24.40 3.69
C THR A 141 -5.02 -23.63 4.56
N LEU A 142 -6.20 -23.38 4.02
CA LEU A 142 -7.35 -22.86 4.75
C LEU A 142 -8.08 -24.02 5.44
N ASP A 143 -7.72 -24.28 6.70
CA ASP A 143 -8.31 -25.34 7.52
C ASP A 143 -9.50 -24.80 8.34
N PRO A 144 -10.75 -25.18 8.03
CA PRO A 144 -11.94 -24.70 8.73
C PRO A 144 -12.04 -25.21 10.18
N THR A 145 -11.19 -26.15 10.58
CA THR A 145 -11.15 -26.69 11.93
C THR A 145 -10.05 -26.08 12.80
N ALA A 146 -9.23 -25.18 12.22
CA ALA A 146 -8.19 -24.48 12.95
C ALA A 146 -8.80 -23.61 14.06
N SER A 147 -8.56 -23.99 15.31
CA SER A 147 -9.21 -23.41 16.49
C SER A 147 -8.34 -22.42 17.27
N SER A 148 -7.08 -22.23 16.88
CA SER A 148 -6.19 -21.15 17.36
C SER A 148 -4.86 -21.20 16.61
N GLY A 149 -4.33 -20.04 16.20
CA GLY A 149 -2.94 -19.90 15.73
C GLY A 149 -1.96 -20.09 16.88
N GLY A 150 -1.45 -21.31 17.06
CA GLY A 150 -0.39 -21.64 18.02
C GLY A 150 1.02 -21.45 17.44
N GLY A 151 1.15 -20.65 16.39
CA GLY A 151 2.44 -20.35 15.77
C GLY A 151 3.18 -19.30 16.58
N LEU A 152 4.45 -19.56 16.90
CA LEU A 152 5.39 -18.49 17.25
C LEU A 152 5.78 -17.78 15.94
N ALA A 153 4.84 -17.06 15.32
CA ALA A 153 5.18 -16.16 14.24
C ALA A 153 6.05 -15.04 14.81
N ARG A 154 7.16 -14.73 14.14
CA ARG A 154 8.01 -13.61 14.55
C ARG A 154 7.22 -12.34 14.38
N THR A 155 6.96 -11.61 15.47
CA THR A 155 6.39 -10.27 15.40
C THR A 155 7.52 -9.25 15.46
N ILE A 156 7.41 -8.23 14.60
CA ILE A 156 8.36 -7.11 14.55
C ILE A 156 8.37 -6.34 15.89
N ASP A 157 7.24 -6.38 16.61
CA ASP A 157 7.05 -5.67 17.89
C ASP A 157 7.94 -6.17 19.03
N ASP A 158 8.50 -7.38 18.91
CA ASP A 158 9.39 -7.96 19.92
C ASP A 158 10.88 -7.63 19.70
N GLU A 159 11.24 -7.03 18.55
CA GLU A 159 12.63 -6.72 18.23
C GLU A 159 13.09 -5.40 18.88
N GLU A 160 14.35 -5.35 19.31
CA GLU A 160 14.94 -4.11 19.85
C GLU A 160 15.09 -3.08 18.73
N GLY A 161 14.63 -1.85 18.98
CA GLY A 161 14.85 -0.71 18.11
C GLY A 161 13.79 0.38 18.28
N TRP A 162 13.47 1.06 17.20
CA TRP A 162 12.42 2.08 17.16
C TRP A 162 11.64 2.03 15.86
N LEU A 163 10.37 2.40 15.92
CA LEU A 163 9.42 2.35 14.81
C LEU A 163 8.51 3.57 14.85
N MET A 164 8.28 4.15 13.68
CA MET A 164 7.34 5.24 13.47
C MET A 164 6.41 4.88 12.33
N THR A 165 5.11 4.91 12.60
CA THR A 165 4.07 4.67 11.62
C THR A 165 3.63 6.01 11.04
N LEU A 166 3.63 6.11 9.72
CA LEU A 166 3.10 7.21 8.95
C LEU A 166 1.78 6.79 8.32
N GLN A 167 0.88 7.74 8.18
CA GLN A 167 -0.40 7.55 7.54
C GLN A 167 -0.76 8.77 6.69
N VAL A 168 -1.39 8.53 5.55
CA VAL A 168 -1.94 9.58 4.69
C VAL A 168 -3.45 9.42 4.57
N ARG A 169 -4.15 10.56 4.56
CA ARG A 169 -5.60 10.60 4.44
C ARG A 169 -6.05 11.65 3.42
N ALA A 170 -7.06 11.28 2.63
CA ALA A 170 -7.82 12.13 1.71
C ALA A 170 -9.31 11.75 1.81
N ASP A 171 -10.09 12.53 2.58
CA ASP A 171 -11.50 12.23 2.91
C ASP A 171 -11.72 10.81 3.49
N GLU A 172 -12.40 9.92 2.76
CA GLU A 172 -12.61 8.50 3.10
C GLU A 172 -11.44 7.58 2.73
N TYR A 173 -10.55 8.03 1.83
CA TYR A 173 -9.39 7.28 1.38
C TYR A 173 -8.24 7.43 2.34
N GLN A 174 -7.67 6.31 2.75
CA GLN A 174 -6.63 6.25 3.75
C GLN A 174 -5.58 5.22 3.37
N ASP A 175 -4.37 5.48 3.83
CA ASP A 175 -3.31 4.49 3.86
C ASP A 175 -2.54 4.69 5.16
N ARG A 176 -2.71 3.74 6.09
CA ARG A 176 -2.36 3.90 7.51
C ARG A 176 -1.19 3.06 7.99
N PHE A 177 -0.77 2.06 7.22
CA PHE A 177 0.13 1.02 7.72
C PHE A 177 1.51 1.13 7.07
N ASN A 178 2.05 2.35 7.08
CA ASN A 178 3.37 2.64 6.54
C ASN A 178 4.38 2.84 7.65
N THR A 179 5.49 2.12 7.65
CA THR A 179 6.40 2.14 8.80
C THR A 179 7.85 2.40 8.39
N ILE A 180 8.49 3.34 9.08
CA ILE A 180 9.93 3.51 9.06
C ILE A 180 10.51 3.18 10.43
N GLY A 181 11.79 2.85 10.48
CA GLY A 181 12.48 2.68 11.74
C GLY A 181 13.82 2.00 11.61
N ALA A 182 14.36 1.59 12.75
CA ALA A 182 15.56 0.78 12.78
C ALA A 182 15.42 -0.32 13.83
N LEU A 183 15.68 -1.57 13.44
CA LEU A 183 15.56 -2.75 14.29
C LEU A 183 16.84 -3.58 14.27
N SER A 184 17.08 -4.26 15.38
CA SER A 184 18.28 -5.09 15.58
C SER A 184 18.39 -6.28 14.62
N GLY A 185 17.28 -6.79 14.09
CA GLY A 185 17.26 -7.85 13.08
C GLY A 185 17.19 -7.37 11.63
N ALA A 186 17.04 -6.06 11.40
CA ALA A 186 16.87 -5.47 10.07
C ALA A 186 18.19 -5.10 9.38
N HIS A 187 18.14 -4.92 8.08
CA HIS A 187 19.27 -4.57 7.22
C HIS A 187 18.96 -3.28 6.46
N ASP A 188 20.00 -2.55 6.03
CA ASP A 188 19.79 -1.35 5.21
C ASP A 188 19.38 -1.67 3.76
N ASP A 189 19.65 -2.91 3.31
CA ASP A 189 19.19 -3.47 2.04
C ASP A 189 17.87 -4.22 2.25
N ARG A 190 17.13 -4.45 1.16
CA ARG A 190 15.82 -5.12 1.18
C ARG A 190 15.84 -6.45 1.93
N ASP A 191 15.04 -6.56 2.99
CA ASP A 191 14.82 -7.78 3.73
C ASP A 191 13.31 -8.05 4.02
N TRP A 192 13.01 -8.91 5.00
CA TRP A 192 11.63 -9.29 5.30
C TRP A 192 10.87 -8.24 6.13
N HIS A 193 11.56 -7.26 6.73
CA HIS A 193 10.95 -6.11 7.38
C HIS A 193 10.43 -5.09 6.37
N ASP A 194 10.93 -5.15 5.13
CA ASP A 194 10.45 -4.31 4.04
C ASP A 194 9.26 -4.99 3.35
N ASN A 195 8.07 -4.55 3.74
CA ASN A 195 6.83 -5.08 3.20
C ASN A 195 6.55 -4.43 1.84
N PRO A 196 6.26 -5.21 0.79
CA PRO A 196 5.93 -4.65 -0.52
C PRO A 196 4.65 -3.83 -0.44
N GLU A 197 4.56 -2.78 -1.26
CA GLU A 197 3.33 -2.02 -1.41
C GLU A 197 2.35 -2.75 -2.35
N ILE A 198 1.05 -2.67 -2.05
CA ILE A 198 -0.01 -3.11 -2.96
C ILE A 198 -0.87 -1.92 -3.38
N THR A 199 -1.06 -1.77 -4.68
CA THR A 199 -1.93 -0.71 -5.18
C THR A 199 -3.38 -1.05 -4.83
N ALA A 200 -4.11 -0.07 -4.29
CA ALA A 200 -5.55 -0.18 -4.09
C ALA A 200 -6.31 -0.18 -5.44
N PRO A 201 -7.45 -0.87 -5.55
CA PRO A 201 -8.25 -0.85 -6.75
C PRO A 201 -8.93 0.52 -6.94
N GLY A 202 -8.86 1.08 -8.16
CA GLY A 202 -9.56 2.32 -8.50
C GLY A 202 -8.96 3.58 -7.86
N ARG A 203 -9.83 4.45 -7.31
CA ARG A 203 -9.43 5.72 -6.70
C ARG A 203 -8.77 5.47 -5.34
N SER A 204 -7.67 6.14 -5.04
CA SER A 204 -6.89 5.83 -3.84
C SER A 204 -5.88 6.91 -3.49
N VAL A 205 -5.40 6.86 -2.25
CA VAL A 205 -4.16 7.49 -1.82
C VAL A 205 -3.23 6.38 -1.32
N SER A 206 -1.95 6.47 -1.64
CA SER A 206 -0.92 5.52 -1.19
C SER A 206 0.30 6.32 -0.75
N LEU A 207 0.80 6.01 0.44
CA LEU A 207 2.10 6.41 0.94
C LEU A 207 3.02 5.19 0.78
N PHE A 208 4.24 5.38 0.33
CA PHE A 208 5.20 4.29 0.19
C PHE A 208 6.63 4.83 0.20
N PHE A 209 7.60 3.95 0.35
CA PHE A 209 9.01 4.28 0.36
C PHE A 209 9.71 3.70 -0.87
N GLN A 210 10.76 4.39 -1.32
CA GLN A 210 11.73 3.84 -2.29
C GLN A 210 13.01 3.46 -1.57
N LEU A 211 13.34 2.17 -1.61
CA LEU A 211 14.61 1.68 -1.10
C LEU A 211 15.78 2.24 -1.94
N PRO A 212 16.94 2.52 -1.32
CA PRO A 212 18.15 2.93 -2.04
C PRO A 212 18.65 1.83 -2.97
N ASP A 213 19.32 2.23 -4.06
CA ASP A 213 20.15 1.37 -4.90
C ASP A 213 19.50 0.11 -5.53
N GLU A 214 18.17 -0.01 -5.54
CA GLU A 214 17.49 -1.05 -6.32
C GLU A 214 17.45 -0.71 -7.83
N GLU A 215 17.91 -1.65 -8.68
CA GLU A 215 17.72 -1.60 -10.14
C GLU A 215 16.23 -1.58 -10.53
N GLN A 216 15.39 -2.20 -9.70
CA GLN A 216 13.95 -2.30 -9.86
C GLN A 216 13.28 -1.63 -8.65
N LYS A 217 12.81 -0.39 -8.82
CA LYS A 217 12.30 0.48 -7.74
C LYS A 217 10.89 0.09 -7.29
N ASP A 218 10.72 -1.14 -6.85
CA ASP A 218 9.44 -1.61 -6.34
C ASP A 218 9.12 -0.88 -5.02
N PRO A 219 7.95 -0.26 -4.89
CA PRO A 219 7.58 0.46 -3.69
C PRO A 219 7.36 -0.49 -2.50
N VAL A 220 7.69 -0.01 -1.30
CA VAL A 220 7.47 -0.72 -0.04
C VAL A 220 6.61 0.12 0.91
N THR A 221 5.73 -0.54 1.67
CA THR A 221 4.96 0.09 2.76
C THR A 221 5.78 0.20 4.04
N SER A 222 6.89 -0.55 4.15
CA SER A 222 7.85 -0.36 5.24
C SER A 222 9.28 -0.38 4.75
N ASP A 223 10.10 0.49 5.34
CA ASP A 223 11.55 0.58 5.11
C ASP A 223 12.22 0.62 6.49
N ILE A 224 12.66 -0.56 6.95
CA ILE A 224 13.22 -0.74 8.29
C ILE A 224 14.72 -1.00 8.17
N ARG A 225 15.52 -0.10 8.75
CA ARG A 225 16.97 -0.07 8.62
C ARG A 225 17.67 -0.87 9.72
N ALA A 226 18.95 -1.15 9.52
CA ALA A 226 19.77 -1.73 10.58
C ALA A 226 19.83 -0.79 11.79
N LEU A 227 19.73 -1.37 13.00
CA LEU A 227 19.89 -0.61 14.24
C LEU A 227 21.37 -0.28 14.50
N ASP A 228 21.74 0.95 14.19
CA ASP A 228 23.05 1.53 14.46
C ASP A 228 22.92 3.03 14.81
N ASN A 229 24.03 3.77 14.83
CA ASN A 229 24.03 5.22 15.10
C ASN A 229 24.27 6.04 13.82
N ASP A 230 24.17 5.43 12.65
CA ASP A 230 24.35 6.14 11.39
C ASP A 230 23.10 6.95 11.05
N LEU A 231 23.29 8.02 10.29
CA LEU A 231 22.19 8.84 9.81
C LEU A 231 21.32 8.01 8.85
N LYS A 232 20.01 7.95 9.12
CA LYS A 232 19.05 7.22 8.29
C LYS A 232 18.19 8.19 7.48
N LEU A 233 17.99 7.87 6.19
CA LEU A 233 17.21 8.68 5.24
C LEU A 233 16.21 7.81 4.48
N TRP A 234 14.97 8.28 4.38
CA TRP A 234 13.89 7.62 3.64
C TRP A 234 13.37 8.52 2.50
N ASP A 235 13.23 7.98 1.28
CA ASP A 235 12.49 8.62 0.17
C ASP A 235 11.02 8.16 0.24
N ALA A 236 10.21 8.93 0.97
CA ALA A 236 8.79 8.71 1.12
C ALA A 236 8.01 9.41 0.00
N ARG A 237 6.99 8.75 -0.52
CA ARG A 237 6.20 9.23 -1.65
C ARG A 237 4.73 9.05 -1.40
N ILE A 238 3.96 10.06 -1.77
CA ILE A 238 2.50 9.99 -1.72
C ILE A 238 1.96 10.07 -3.13
N ARG A 239 1.28 9.00 -3.55
CA ARG A 239 0.56 8.91 -4.81
C ARG A 239 -0.92 9.14 -4.59
N ASN A 240 -1.48 10.06 -5.38
CA ASN A 240 -2.90 10.28 -5.47
C ASN A 240 -3.43 9.70 -6.79
N THR A 241 -4.41 8.81 -6.70
CA THR A 241 -5.11 8.23 -7.85
C THR A 241 -6.53 8.81 -7.93
N ASP A 242 -6.69 9.83 -8.79
CA ASP A 242 -7.98 10.46 -9.13
C ASP A 242 -8.81 11.00 -7.95
N LEU A 243 -8.16 11.45 -6.88
CA LEU A 243 -8.79 12.18 -5.78
C LEU A 243 -8.67 13.70 -5.99
N VAL A 244 -9.72 14.42 -5.63
CA VAL A 244 -9.76 15.89 -5.63
C VAL A 244 -10.05 16.36 -4.20
N SER A 245 -9.17 15.96 -3.29
CA SER A 245 -9.26 16.30 -1.87
C SER A 245 -7.92 16.78 -1.34
N ALA A 246 -7.95 17.49 -0.22
CA ALA A 246 -6.74 17.88 0.48
C ALA A 246 -6.17 16.67 1.23
N LEU A 247 -4.86 16.48 1.12
CA LEU A 247 -4.15 15.40 1.78
C LEU A 247 -3.53 15.90 3.09
N THR A 248 -3.57 15.06 4.10
CA THR A 248 -2.81 15.22 5.33
C THR A 248 -2.00 13.97 5.57
N VAL A 249 -0.71 14.14 5.83
CA VAL A 249 0.15 13.09 6.35
C VAL A 249 0.28 13.27 7.86
N SER A 250 0.18 12.18 8.61
CA SER A 250 0.34 12.17 10.06
C SER A 250 1.15 10.96 10.49
N TRP A 251 1.66 10.98 11.70
CA TRP A 251 2.56 9.94 12.19
C TRP A 251 2.51 9.81 13.70
N HIS A 252 2.88 8.63 14.18
CA HIS A 252 3.07 8.35 15.60
C HIS A 252 4.18 7.33 15.79
N SER A 253 4.77 7.33 16.98
CA SER A 253 5.81 6.36 17.36
C SER A 253 5.15 5.11 17.95
N GLU A 254 5.42 3.95 17.35
CA GLU A 254 5.00 2.64 17.88
C GLU A 254 6.02 2.14 18.90
N GLN A 255 7.30 2.26 18.55
CA GLN A 255 8.43 2.00 19.44
C GLN A 255 9.27 3.27 19.57
N ALA A 256 9.62 3.62 20.82
CA ALA A 256 10.20 4.91 21.14
C ALA A 256 11.57 5.13 20.49
N LEU A 257 11.78 6.33 19.95
CA LEU A 257 13.08 6.77 19.43
C LEU A 257 14.19 6.70 20.49
N PRO A 258 15.43 6.38 20.11
CA PRO A 258 16.57 6.41 21.02
C PRO A 258 16.79 7.81 21.62
N VAL A 259 17.23 7.85 22.87
CA VAL A 259 17.53 9.12 23.55
C VAL A 259 18.60 9.89 22.78
N GLY A 260 18.37 11.18 22.59
CA GLY A 260 19.29 12.06 21.87
C GLY A 260 19.18 11.99 20.36
N HIS A 261 18.27 11.19 19.79
CA HIS A 261 17.94 11.23 18.37
C HIS A 261 16.80 12.21 18.08
N THR A 262 16.72 12.67 16.84
CA THR A 262 15.59 13.45 16.30
C THR A 262 15.18 12.89 14.94
N VAL A 263 13.96 13.19 14.51
CA VAL A 263 13.43 12.83 13.20
C VAL A 263 12.82 14.07 12.56
N GLN A 264 13.27 14.41 11.36
CA GLN A 264 12.76 15.53 10.58
C GLN A 264 12.19 15.06 9.25
N LEU A 265 11.04 15.63 8.89
CA LEU A 265 10.40 15.45 7.59
C LEU A 265 10.56 16.70 6.75
N VAL A 266 11.05 16.54 5.53
CA VAL A 266 11.21 17.59 4.53
C VAL A 266 10.25 17.33 3.38
N ASP A 267 9.28 18.23 3.18
CA ASP A 267 8.46 18.24 1.98
C ASP A 267 9.24 18.90 0.84
N LEU A 268 9.64 18.11 -0.17
CA LEU A 268 10.49 18.59 -1.24
C LEU A 268 9.77 19.55 -2.19
N ASN A 269 8.44 19.52 -2.22
CA ASN A 269 7.64 20.35 -3.11
C ASN A 269 7.43 21.76 -2.55
N THR A 270 7.36 21.91 -1.22
CA THR A 270 7.17 23.21 -0.55
C THR A 270 8.37 23.67 0.27
N ARG A 271 9.45 22.88 0.32
CA ARG A 271 10.63 23.11 1.17
C ARG A 271 10.27 23.20 2.66
N THR A 272 9.15 22.60 3.07
CA THR A 272 8.66 22.66 4.45
C THR A 272 9.38 21.62 5.29
N VAL A 273 9.98 22.03 6.40
CA VAL A 273 10.62 21.12 7.36
C VAL A 273 9.76 21.01 8.62
N VAL A 274 9.55 19.79 9.08
CA VAL A 274 8.79 19.48 10.30
C VAL A 274 9.63 18.59 11.19
N ASP A 275 9.76 18.98 12.46
CA ASP A 275 10.24 18.10 13.52
C ASP A 275 9.10 17.13 13.90
N MET A 276 9.30 15.85 13.58
CA MET A 276 8.30 14.79 13.79
C MET A 276 8.17 14.36 15.25
N VAL A 277 9.08 14.82 16.13
CA VAL A 277 8.99 14.61 17.58
C VAL A 277 8.08 15.67 18.23
N LEU A 278 8.01 16.86 17.65
CA LEU A 278 7.24 17.99 18.18
C LEU A 278 5.85 18.15 17.55
N LYS A 279 5.65 17.62 16.34
CA LYS A 279 4.37 17.58 15.63
C LYS A 279 4.03 16.15 15.27
N ASP A 280 2.76 15.90 15.00
CA ASP A 280 2.20 14.60 14.62
C ASP A 280 1.60 14.61 13.19
N HIS A 281 1.61 15.76 12.50
CA HIS A 281 1.07 15.87 11.15
C HIS A 281 1.64 17.04 10.33
N LEU A 282 1.42 16.94 9.01
CA LEU A 282 1.64 17.98 8.01
C LEU A 282 0.46 17.99 7.01
N GLU A 283 -0.16 19.15 6.85
CA GLU A 283 -1.16 19.39 5.80
C GLU A 283 -0.45 19.60 4.45
N LEU A 284 -0.72 18.73 3.48
CA LEU A 284 -0.13 18.79 2.13
C LEU A 284 -0.98 19.60 1.16
N GLY A 285 -2.26 19.80 1.48
CA GLY A 285 -3.23 20.45 0.60
C GLY A 285 -3.55 19.58 -0.62
N LEU A 286 -3.87 20.21 -1.76
CA LEU A 286 -4.19 19.47 -2.98
C LEU A 286 -2.91 18.89 -3.60
N VAL A 287 -2.86 17.57 -3.71
CA VAL A 287 -1.81 16.83 -4.43
C VAL A 287 -2.37 16.35 -5.76
N GLY A 288 -1.72 16.69 -6.87
CA GLY A 288 -2.18 16.24 -8.20
C GLY A 288 -1.84 14.77 -8.47
N SER A 289 -2.63 14.09 -9.30
CA SER A 289 -2.43 12.67 -9.64
C SER A 289 -1.29 12.40 -10.64
N ARG A 290 -0.69 13.45 -11.21
CA ARG A 290 0.32 13.33 -12.28
C ARG A 290 1.69 12.90 -11.75
N TYR A 291 2.05 13.31 -10.55
CA TYR A 291 3.36 13.07 -9.95
C TYR A 291 3.20 12.81 -8.46
N ASP A 292 3.98 11.88 -7.93
CA ASP A 292 4.02 11.61 -6.50
C ASP A 292 4.52 12.87 -5.75
N ARG A 293 3.89 13.20 -4.61
CA ARG A 293 4.45 14.16 -3.65
C ARG A 293 5.66 13.52 -3.00
N ARG A 294 6.80 14.21 -2.98
CA ARG A 294 8.05 13.65 -2.44
C ARG A 294 8.36 14.24 -1.07
N LEU A 295 8.56 13.36 -0.10
CA LEU A 295 8.93 13.68 1.26
C LEU A 295 10.26 12.97 1.56
N GLN A 296 11.16 13.64 2.26
CA GLN A 296 12.34 12.98 2.83
C GLN A 296 12.23 12.98 4.34
N VAL A 297 12.43 11.80 4.94
CA VAL A 297 12.53 11.67 6.39
C VAL A 297 13.98 11.40 6.74
N VAL A 298 14.50 12.12 7.75
CA VAL A 298 15.89 12.02 8.21
C VAL A 298 15.88 11.78 9.72
N ALA A 299 16.54 10.72 10.17
CA ALA A 299 16.65 10.37 11.59
C ALA A 299 18.11 10.13 12.01
N GLY A 300 18.47 10.54 13.22
CA GLY A 300 19.83 10.37 13.75
C GLY A 300 20.20 11.39 14.82
N ASP A 301 21.50 11.63 14.98
CA ASP A 301 22.03 12.70 15.82
C ASP A 301 21.54 14.08 15.32
N PRO A 302 21.03 14.97 16.20
CA PRO A 302 20.47 16.26 15.80
C PRO A 302 21.38 17.16 14.97
N VAL A 303 22.71 17.10 15.18
CA VAL A 303 23.66 17.90 14.40
C VAL A 303 23.79 17.32 12.98
N GLN A 304 23.86 15.99 12.86
CA GLN A 304 23.93 15.33 11.56
C GLN A 304 22.63 15.48 10.77
N VAL A 305 21.48 15.34 11.44
CA VAL A 305 20.15 15.55 10.84
C VAL A 305 20.03 16.98 10.29
N ALA A 306 20.42 17.99 11.07
CA ALA A 306 20.38 19.38 10.62
C ALA A 306 21.24 19.63 9.36
N LEU A 307 22.46 19.08 9.32
CA LEU A 307 23.34 19.21 8.15
C LEU A 307 22.76 18.52 6.91
N ALA A 308 22.17 17.33 7.07
CA ALA A 308 21.55 16.61 5.96
C ALA A 308 20.31 17.33 5.44
N VAL A 309 19.49 17.90 6.32
CA VAL A 309 18.32 18.70 5.93
C VAL A 309 18.74 19.96 5.16
N ASP A 310 19.81 20.64 5.59
CA ASP A 310 20.37 21.78 4.85
C ASP A 310 20.85 21.37 3.45
N GLU A 311 21.52 20.22 3.32
CA GLU A 311 21.97 19.67 2.03
C GLU A 311 20.77 19.34 1.11
N ILE A 312 19.73 18.71 1.66
CA ILE A 312 18.49 18.39 0.94
C ILE A 312 17.85 19.68 0.43
N LEU A 313 17.71 20.71 1.28
CA LEU A 313 17.11 21.98 0.89
C LEU A 313 17.94 22.74 -0.16
N ALA A 314 19.26 22.61 -0.13
CA ALA A 314 20.15 23.20 -1.14
C ALA A 314 20.02 22.52 -2.50
N ALA A 315 19.68 21.23 -2.55
CA ALA A 315 19.47 20.49 -3.79
C ALA A 315 18.13 20.80 -4.50
N ILE A 316 17.17 21.41 -3.79
CA ILE A 316 15.86 21.78 -4.33
C ILE A 316 15.97 23.21 -4.90
N PRO A 317 15.47 23.49 -6.11
CA PRO A 317 15.41 24.86 -6.63
C PRO A 317 14.57 25.79 -5.74
N GLU A 318 15.02 27.02 -5.51
CA GLU A 318 14.27 28.02 -4.71
C GLU A 318 13.08 28.60 -5.48
N GLU A 319 13.23 28.83 -6.79
CA GLU A 319 12.18 29.34 -7.67
C GLU A 319 12.20 28.59 -9.00
N LEU A 320 11.03 28.11 -9.43
CA LEU A 320 10.83 27.55 -10.76
C LEU A 320 10.26 28.66 -11.66
N SER A 321 11.12 29.26 -12.48
CA SER A 321 10.69 30.27 -13.45
C SER A 321 10.34 29.63 -14.79
N LEU A 322 9.13 29.90 -15.26
CA LEU A 322 8.70 29.65 -16.63
C LEU A 322 8.83 30.96 -17.38
N ASP A 323 9.89 31.07 -18.19
CA ASP A 323 10.08 32.24 -19.04
C ASP A 323 8.93 32.35 -20.06
N GLY A 324 8.42 33.57 -20.23
CA GLY A 324 7.35 33.84 -21.18
C GLY A 324 7.78 33.53 -22.62
N ASN A 325 6.85 33.03 -23.43
CA ASN A 325 7.06 32.81 -24.87
C ASN A 325 7.47 34.14 -25.53
N TYR A 326 8.76 34.30 -25.87
CA TYR A 326 9.25 35.53 -26.49
C TYR A 326 10.27 35.30 -27.62
N PRO A 327 10.09 35.92 -28.81
CA PRO A 327 8.83 36.36 -29.41
C PRO A 327 8.47 35.43 -30.57
N ASN A 328 7.24 34.87 -30.59
CA ASN A 328 6.73 34.36 -31.86
C ASN A 328 5.20 34.50 -31.97
N PRO A 329 4.69 35.54 -32.65
CA PRO A 329 3.27 35.66 -32.95
C PRO A 329 2.81 34.81 -34.15
N PHE A 330 3.69 34.04 -34.82
CA PHE A 330 3.35 33.36 -36.08
C PHE A 330 4.04 32.00 -36.33
N ASN A 331 4.18 31.13 -35.31
CA ASN A 331 4.50 29.70 -35.56
C ASN A 331 3.56 28.76 -34.80
N PRO A 332 3.06 27.69 -35.44
CA PRO A 332 2.22 26.66 -34.79
C PRO A 332 3.00 25.74 -33.84
N VAL A 333 4.29 25.98 -33.62
CA VAL A 333 5.14 25.17 -32.75
C VAL A 333 5.45 25.96 -31.48
N THR A 334 5.00 25.42 -30.34
CA THR A 334 5.29 25.97 -29.01
C THR A 334 6.61 25.38 -28.52
N THR A 335 7.61 26.23 -28.25
CA THR A 335 8.85 25.84 -27.58
C THR A 335 8.86 26.49 -26.21
N ILE A 336 8.69 25.68 -25.15
CA ILE A 336 8.76 26.14 -23.77
C ILE A 336 10.20 25.97 -23.31
N ARG A 337 10.84 27.07 -22.87
CA ARG A 337 12.16 27.04 -22.22
C ARG A 337 11.95 26.97 -20.72
N PHE A 338 12.62 26.04 -20.07
CA PHE A 338 12.71 25.94 -18.61
C PHE A 338 14.18 26.06 -18.21
N GLY A 339 14.45 26.66 -17.05
CA GLY A 339 15.79 26.80 -16.48
C GLY A 339 15.82 26.28 -15.06
N LEU A 340 16.96 25.71 -14.66
CA LEU A 340 17.32 25.46 -13.27
C LEU A 340 18.36 26.53 -12.88
N PRO A 341 18.28 27.13 -11.68
CA PRO A 341 19.29 28.08 -11.22
C PRO A 341 20.67 27.40 -11.12
N GLU A 342 21.74 28.14 -11.42
CA GLU A 342 23.12 27.67 -11.24
C GLU A 342 23.48 27.61 -9.73
N PRO A 343 24.29 26.62 -9.31
CA PRO A 343 24.55 26.27 -7.90
C PRO A 343 25.28 27.34 -7.09
#